data_AF-A0A497LPX8-F1
#
_entry.id   AF-A0A497LPX8-F1
#
_cell.length_a   1.000
_cell.length_b   1.000
_cell.length_c   1.000
_cell.angle_alpha   90.00
_cell.angle_beta   90.00
_cell.angle_gamma   90.00
#
_symmetry.space_group_name_H-M   'P 1'
#
loop_
_entity.id
_entity.type
_entity.pdbx_description
1 polymer ?
#
loop_
_entity_poly.entity_id
_entity_poly.type
_entity_poly.pdbx_seq_one_letter_code
_entity_poly.pdbx_strand_id
1 'polypeptide(L)'
;MKRRYRSLGERLLLYEEVLRLQQKGLGYKRISKTLEEMYGVRLNPGMICNWIGGRHNPLGRCNKIIQSPELAYVIGGWLGDGTLALDRRNCKHHVILRVKDFDFATEWGRCLATAFGIKKPYRPVWIKLIEDGVSRHPVFYYI
;
A
#
# COMPACT_ATOMS: atom_id res chain seq x y z
N MET A 1 27.13 -9.72 1.07
CA MET A 1 26.31 -8.78 1.88
C MET A 1 24.87 -8.80 1.41
N LYS A 2 23.91 -9.23 2.24
CA LYS A 2 22.48 -9.02 1.96
C LYS A 2 22.19 -7.52 1.98
N ARG A 3 21.64 -6.96 0.90
CA ARG A 3 21.11 -5.58 0.93
C ARG A 3 19.99 -5.53 1.96
N ARG A 4 20.23 -4.87 3.09
CA ARG A 4 19.19 -4.61 4.10
C ARG A 4 18.31 -3.49 3.55
N TYR A 5 17.08 -3.84 3.15
CA TYR A 5 16.10 -2.83 2.79
C TYR A 5 15.70 -2.05 4.05
N ARG A 6 15.62 -0.73 3.92
CA ARG A 6 15.14 0.15 5.00
C ARG A 6 13.65 -0.12 5.24
N SER A 7 13.25 0.00 6.51
CA SER A 7 11.84 -0.14 6.88
C SER A 7 10.97 0.91 6.16
N LEU A 8 9.65 0.68 6.09
CA LEU A 8 8.73 1.66 5.51
C LEU A 8 8.76 2.97 6.30
N GLY A 9 8.76 2.88 7.64
CA GLY A 9 8.83 4.05 8.53
C GLY A 9 10.08 4.89 8.30
N GLU A 10 11.26 4.27 8.25
CA GLU A 10 12.52 5.00 7.95
C GLU A 10 12.49 5.66 6.56
N ARG A 11 11.93 4.98 5.55
CA ARG A 11 11.84 5.57 4.20
C ARG A 11 10.94 6.79 4.17
N LEU A 12 9.82 6.77 4.89
CA LEU A 12 8.87 7.89 4.97
C LEU A 12 9.48 9.07 5.73
N LEU A 13 10.11 8.81 6.88
CA LEU A 13 10.79 9.85 7.67
C LEU A 13 11.88 10.55 6.86
N LEU A 14 12.74 9.77 6.20
CA LEU A 14 13.81 10.34 5.36
C LEU A 14 13.25 11.11 4.16
N TYR A 15 12.13 10.68 3.59
CA TYR A 15 11.49 11.39 2.48
C TYR A 15 10.95 12.75 2.92
N GLU A 16 10.23 12.82 4.03
CA GLU A 16 9.74 14.07 4.62
C GLU A 16 10.89 15.03 4.92
N GLU A 17 11.98 14.50 5.50
CA GLU A 17 13.15 15.31 5.81
C GLU A 17 13.87 15.82 4.56
N VAL A 18 13.96 15.01 3.50
CA VAL A 18 14.48 15.46 2.20
C VAL A 18 13.65 16.64 1.67
N LEU A 19 12.32 16.57 1.73
CA LEU A 19 11.46 17.67 1.29
C LEU A 19 11.64 18.92 2.16
N ARG A 20 11.74 18.75 3.48
CA ARG A 20 11.98 19.86 4.43
C ARG A 20 13.31 20.56 4.18
N LEU A 21 14.38 19.80 3.93
CA LEU A 21 15.71 20.37 3.63
C LEU A 21 15.75 21.02 2.24
N GLN A 22 15.02 20.48 1.27
CA GLN A 22 14.85 21.10 -0.05
C GLN A 22 14.14 22.46 0.06
N GLN A 23 13.09 22.57 0.90
CA GLN A 23 12.38 23.82 1.14
C GLN A 23 13.28 24.90 1.76
N LYS A 24 14.33 24.48 2.48
CA LYS A 24 15.39 25.37 3.00
C LYS A 24 16.44 25.75 1.95
N GLY A 25 16.29 25.33 0.70
CA GLY A 25 17.20 25.65 -0.40
C GLY A 25 18.47 24.80 -0.47
N LEU A 26 18.54 23.66 0.24
CA LEU A 26 19.73 22.81 0.18
C LEU A 26 19.79 22.02 -1.13
N GLY A 27 20.96 22.01 -1.76
CA GLY A 27 21.24 21.13 -2.89
C GLY A 27 21.39 19.66 -2.48
N TYR A 28 21.20 18.73 -3.42
CA TYR A 28 21.09 17.29 -3.14
C TYR A 28 22.29 16.69 -2.37
N LYS A 29 23.52 17.12 -2.69
CA LYS A 29 24.73 16.67 -1.97
C LYS A 29 24.74 17.14 -0.51
N ARG A 30 24.29 18.37 -0.24
CA ARG A 30 24.15 18.91 1.11
C ARG A 30 23.07 18.17 1.89
N ILE A 31 21.91 17.93 1.27
CA ILE A 31 20.85 17.11 1.87
C ILE A 31 21.38 15.73 2.27
N SER A 32 22.10 15.04 1.38
CA SER A 32 22.70 13.73 1.70
C SER A 32 23.64 13.79 2.90
N LYS A 33 24.48 14.82 2.99
CA LYS A 33 25.44 14.98 4.09
C LYS A 33 24.72 15.28 5.41
N THR A 34 23.73 16.18 5.38
CA THR A 34 22.92 16.52 6.55
C THR A 34 22.15 15.31 7.09
N LEU A 35 21.62 14.43 6.23
CA LEU A 35 20.99 13.18 6.65
C LEU A 35 21.98 12.17 7.26
N GLU A 36 23.21 12.12 6.74
CA GLU A 36 24.28 11.30 7.29
C GLU A 36 24.67 11.79 8.69
N GLU A 37 24.74 13.11 8.90
CA GLU A 37 25.05 13.72 10.20
C GLU A 37 23.91 13.54 11.23
N MET A 38 22.65 13.71 10.83
CA MET A 38 21.51 13.65 11.76
C MET A 38 21.05 12.22 12.07
N TYR A 39 21.09 11.32 11.09
CA TYR A 39 20.49 9.99 11.20
C TYR A 39 21.49 8.86 10.96
N GLY A 40 22.76 9.15 10.64
CA GLY A 40 23.73 8.14 10.24
C GLY A 40 23.43 7.52 8.87
N VAL A 41 22.53 8.13 8.08
CA VAL A 41 22.06 7.58 6.80
C VAL A 41 22.48 8.45 5.62
N ARG A 42 23.40 7.92 4.82
CA ARG A 42 23.80 8.56 3.57
C ARG A 42 22.90 8.17 2.40
N LEU A 43 22.06 9.09 1.96
CA LEU A 43 21.25 8.92 0.75
C LEU A 43 22.03 9.23 -0.53
N ASN A 44 21.91 8.38 -1.54
CA ASN A 44 22.44 8.71 -2.86
C ASN A 44 21.76 10.00 -3.40
N PRO A 45 22.53 11.02 -3.83
CA PRO A 45 21.97 12.24 -4.44
C PRO A 45 20.97 12.00 -5.59
N GLY A 46 21.14 10.92 -6.36
CA GLY A 46 20.18 10.53 -7.39
C GLY A 46 18.82 10.11 -6.83
N MET A 47 18.80 9.42 -5.68
CA MET A 47 17.55 9.08 -4.98
C MET A 47 16.84 10.35 -4.48
N ILE A 48 17.60 11.29 -3.91
CA ILE A 48 17.09 12.59 -3.45
C ILE A 48 16.47 13.36 -4.62
N CYS A 49 17.16 13.44 -5.76
CA CYS A 49 16.68 14.08 -6.98
C CYS A 49 15.39 13.43 -7.53
N ASN A 50 15.28 12.10 -7.46
CA ASN A 50 14.07 11.38 -7.88
C ASN A 50 12.90 11.58 -6.92
N TRP A 51 13.15 11.69 -5.61
CA TRP A 51 12.13 11.97 -4.60
C TRP A 51 11.60 13.39 -4.70
N ILE A 52 12.47 14.40 -4.80
CA ILE A 52 12.09 15.81 -4.97
C ILE A 52 11.32 15.98 -6.29
N GLY A 53 11.79 15.36 -7.37
CA GLY A 53 11.13 15.41 -8.67
C GLY A 53 9.88 14.54 -8.80
N GLY A 54 9.42 13.90 -7.72
CA GLY A 54 8.21 13.06 -7.73
C GLY A 54 8.29 11.78 -8.58
N ARG A 55 9.47 11.46 -9.14
CA ARG A 55 9.69 10.28 -10.00
C ARG A 55 9.60 8.98 -9.22
N HIS A 56 10.02 8.99 -7.96
CA HIS A 56 10.02 7.81 -7.09
C HIS A 56 9.22 8.13 -5.81
N ASN A 57 8.26 7.26 -5.45
CA ASN A 57 7.51 7.37 -4.21
C ASN A 57 8.15 6.49 -3.11
N PRO A 58 8.38 7.01 -1.88
CA PRO A 58 8.92 6.21 -0.77
C PRO A 58 8.05 4.99 -0.41
N LEU A 59 6.75 5.03 -0.67
CA LEU A 59 5.81 3.91 -0.50
C LEU A 59 6.10 2.76 -1.49
N GLY A 60 6.78 3.02 -2.61
CA GLY A 60 7.03 2.02 -3.64
C GLY A 60 5.73 1.44 -4.21
N ARG A 61 5.50 0.15 -3.98
CA ARG A 61 4.28 -0.57 -4.41
C ARG A 61 3.18 -0.62 -3.34
N CYS A 62 3.38 -0.01 -2.17
CA CYS A 62 2.35 0.04 -1.14
C CYS A 62 1.23 0.99 -1.57
N ASN A 63 -0.02 0.57 -1.35
CA ASN A 63 -1.17 1.45 -1.54
C ASN A 63 -1.10 2.62 -0.55
N LYS A 64 -1.44 3.82 -1.01
CA LYS A 64 -1.71 4.95 -0.13
C LYS A 64 -2.97 4.64 0.66
N ILE A 65 -3.06 5.04 1.92
CA ILE A 65 -4.29 4.96 2.71
C ILE A 65 -4.83 6.37 2.87
N ILE A 66 -6.07 6.59 2.45
CA ILE A 66 -6.79 7.85 2.58
C ILE A 66 -7.79 7.69 3.72
N GLN A 67 -7.69 8.55 4.73
CA GLN A 67 -8.66 8.57 5.82
C GLN A 67 -9.99 9.11 5.27
N SER A 68 -10.98 8.24 5.12
CA SER A 68 -12.30 8.58 4.58
C SER A 68 -13.38 7.64 5.12
N PRO A 69 -14.68 7.99 4.97
CA PRO A 69 -15.79 7.08 5.32
C PRO A 69 -15.69 5.73 4.60
N GLU A 70 -15.20 5.70 3.35
CA GLU A 70 -14.98 4.46 2.60
C GLU A 70 -13.93 3.57 3.26
N LEU A 71 -12.87 4.13 3.85
CA LEU A 71 -11.90 3.35 4.61
C LEU A 71 -12.55 2.71 5.83
N ALA A 72 -13.39 3.45 6.56
CA ALA A 72 -14.12 2.90 7.71
C ALA A 72 -15.09 1.79 7.29
N TYR A 73 -15.83 1.98 6.20
CA TYR A 73 -16.72 0.98 5.61
C TYR A 73 -15.97 -0.30 5.22
N VAL A 74 -14.82 -0.14 4.56
CA VAL A 74 -13.98 -1.26 4.11
C VAL A 74 -13.44 -2.05 5.30
N ILE A 75 -12.93 -1.35 6.33
CA ILE A 75 -12.42 -1.98 7.55
C ILE A 75 -13.54 -2.71 8.26
N GLY A 76 -14.73 -2.11 8.40
CA GLY A 76 -15.90 -2.75 9.02
C GLY A 76 -16.30 -4.03 8.31
N GLY A 77 -16.42 -4.00 6.98
CA GLY A 77 -16.73 -5.19 6.19
C GLY A 77 -15.65 -6.27 6.30
N TRP A 78 -14.37 -5.90 6.32
CA TRP A 78 -13.28 -6.86 6.47
C TRP A 78 -13.18 -7.45 7.88
N LEU A 79 -13.47 -6.67 8.94
CA LEU A 79 -13.49 -7.21 10.30
C LEU A 79 -14.61 -8.22 10.54
N GLY A 80 -15.72 -8.10 9.80
CA GLY A 80 -16.83 -9.07 9.83
C GLY A 80 -16.52 -10.35 9.04
N ASP A 81 -16.31 -10.22 7.73
CA ASP A 81 -16.28 -11.36 6.78
C ASP A 81 -14.93 -11.51 6.05
N GLY A 82 -13.90 -10.83 6.54
CA GLY A 82 -12.59 -10.78 5.91
C GLY A 82 -11.68 -11.95 6.26
N THR A 83 -10.71 -12.20 5.40
CA THR A 83 -9.62 -13.13 5.63
C THR A 83 -8.32 -12.52 5.11
N LEU A 84 -7.22 -12.69 5.84
CA LEU A 84 -5.88 -12.44 5.32
C LEU A 84 -5.28 -13.76 4.83
N ALA A 85 -5.08 -13.90 3.53
CA ALA A 85 -4.42 -15.06 2.94
C ALA A 85 -2.95 -14.73 2.58
N LEU A 86 -2.08 -15.73 2.66
CA LEU A 86 -0.67 -15.62 2.27
C LEU A 86 -0.40 -16.58 1.12
N ASP A 87 -0.11 -16.04 -0.06
CA ASP A 87 0.51 -16.80 -1.14
C ASP A 87 2.00 -16.95 -0.85
N ARG A 88 2.37 -18.11 -0.29
CA ARG A 88 3.76 -18.44 0.05
C ARG A 88 4.67 -18.58 -1.18
N ARG A 89 4.12 -18.89 -2.36
CA ARG A 89 4.92 -19.06 -3.59
C ARG A 89 5.36 -17.73 -4.14
N ASN A 90 4.48 -16.73 -4.10
CA ASN A 90 4.77 -15.38 -4.58
C ASN A 90 5.12 -14.39 -3.47
N CYS A 91 5.14 -14.82 -2.20
CA CYS A 91 5.31 -13.99 -1.02
C CYS A 91 4.36 -12.78 -1.01
N LYS A 92 3.11 -13.00 -1.44
CA LYS A 92 2.06 -11.96 -1.49
C LYS A 92 1.04 -12.23 -0.41
N HIS A 93 0.67 -11.17 0.30
CA HIS A 93 -0.55 -11.21 1.11
C HIS A 93 -1.74 -10.98 0.18
N HIS A 94 -2.92 -11.40 0.63
CA HIS A 94 -4.21 -11.18 -0.02
C HIS A 94 -5.25 -10.83 1.04
N VAL A 95 -5.72 -9.60 1.04
CA VAL A 95 -6.97 -9.22 1.72
C VAL A 95 -8.14 -9.81 0.93
N ILE A 96 -8.95 -10.63 1.58
CA ILE A 96 -10.07 -11.34 0.99
C ILE A 96 -11.32 -10.97 1.77
N LEU A 97 -12.43 -10.76 1.07
CA LEU A 97 -13.77 -10.65 1.63
C LEU A 97 -14.61 -11.79 1.06
N ARG A 98 -15.25 -12.62 1.88
CA ARG A 98 -16.08 -13.74 1.36
C ARG A 98 -17.53 -13.47 1.68
N VAL A 99 -18.32 -13.10 0.69
CA VAL A 99 -19.71 -12.68 0.86
C VAL A 99 -20.57 -13.19 -0.28
N LYS A 100 -21.83 -13.55 -0.01
CA LYS A 100 -22.81 -14.04 -0.99
C LYS A 100 -23.44 -12.95 -1.84
N ASP A 101 -23.60 -11.77 -1.26
CA ASP A 101 -24.22 -10.61 -1.90
C ASP A 101 -23.23 -9.96 -2.87
N PHE A 102 -23.59 -9.91 -4.16
CA PHE A 102 -22.76 -9.35 -5.22
C PHE A 102 -22.75 -7.81 -5.26
N ASP A 103 -23.81 -7.17 -4.78
CA ASP A 103 -23.91 -5.72 -4.74
C ASP A 103 -23.08 -5.16 -3.58
N PHE A 104 -23.18 -5.78 -2.39
CA PHE A 104 -22.32 -5.46 -1.24
C PHE A 104 -20.83 -5.59 -1.59
N ALA A 105 -20.52 -6.73 -2.18
CA ALA A 105 -19.27 -7.08 -2.83
C ALA A 105 -18.74 -5.97 -3.77
N THR A 106 -19.56 -5.54 -4.71
CA THR A 106 -19.18 -4.51 -5.70
C THR A 106 -18.94 -3.17 -5.03
N GLU A 107 -19.79 -2.80 -4.08
CA GLU A 107 -19.68 -1.55 -3.33
C GLU A 107 -18.45 -1.52 -2.43
N TRP A 108 -18.13 -2.63 -1.77
CA TRP A 108 -16.90 -2.77 -0.99
C TRP A 108 -15.65 -2.61 -1.86
N GLY A 109 -15.62 -3.20 -3.05
CA GLY A 109 -14.53 -3.02 -4.01
C GLY A 109 -14.39 -1.58 -4.54
N ARG A 110 -15.50 -0.85 -4.68
CA ARG A 110 -15.51 0.58 -5.00
C ARG A 110 -14.92 1.41 -3.85
N CYS A 111 -15.42 1.19 -2.62
CA CYS A 111 -14.94 1.86 -1.42
C CYS A 111 -13.44 1.59 -1.16
N LEU A 112 -12.98 0.35 -1.37
CA LEU A 112 -11.57 -0.02 -1.24
C LEU A 112 -10.68 0.76 -2.22
N ALA A 113 -11.12 0.93 -3.46
CA ALA A 113 -10.38 1.71 -4.45
C ALA A 113 -10.30 3.19 -4.04
N THR A 114 -11.41 3.77 -3.57
CA THR A 114 -11.43 5.14 -3.03
C THR A 114 -10.50 5.30 -1.83
N ALA A 115 -10.57 4.39 -0.87
CA ALA A 115 -9.74 4.37 0.34
C ALA A 115 -8.23 4.28 0.00
N PHE A 116 -7.88 3.74 -1.17
CA PHE A 116 -6.51 3.69 -1.66
C PHE A 116 -6.12 4.76 -2.69
N GLY A 117 -7.03 5.66 -3.04
CA GLY A 117 -6.80 6.67 -4.08
C GLY A 117 -6.65 6.10 -5.48
N ILE A 118 -7.23 4.93 -5.74
CA ILE A 118 -7.21 4.24 -7.02
C ILE A 118 -8.47 4.60 -7.80
N LYS A 119 -8.31 5.09 -9.03
CA LYS A 119 -9.44 5.51 -9.89
C LYS A 119 -10.33 4.35 -10.36
N LYS A 120 -9.77 3.15 -10.46
CA LYS A 120 -10.46 1.97 -10.98
C LYS A 120 -10.96 1.10 -9.80
N PRO A 121 -12.28 0.85 -9.67
CA PRO A 121 -12.81 -0.04 -8.65
C PRO A 121 -12.23 -1.45 -8.73
N TYR A 122 -12.05 -2.07 -7.56
CA TYR A 122 -11.78 -3.50 -7.49
C TYR A 122 -13.05 -4.27 -7.82
N ARG A 123 -12.95 -5.25 -8.73
CA ARG A 123 -14.11 -6.02 -9.19
C ARG A 123 -14.22 -7.35 -8.43
N PRO A 124 -15.42 -7.74 -7.97
CA PRO A 124 -15.68 -9.10 -7.49
C PRO A 124 -15.34 -10.13 -8.55
N VAL A 125 -14.87 -11.30 -8.12
CA VAL A 125 -14.68 -12.46 -9.00
C VAL A 125 -15.49 -13.61 -8.43
N TRP A 126 -16.12 -14.40 -9.29
CA TRP A 126 -16.76 -15.65 -8.88
C TRP A 126 -15.71 -16.76 -8.85
N ILE A 127 -15.49 -17.37 -7.70
CA ILE A 127 -14.61 -18.54 -7.57
C ILE A 127 -15.48 -19.72 -7.18
N LYS A 128 -15.36 -20.81 -7.93
CA LYS A 128 -15.94 -22.09 -7.53
C LYS A 128 -15.05 -22.66 -6.42
N LEU A 129 -15.50 -22.58 -5.17
CA LEU A 129 -15.01 -23.46 -4.14
C LEU A 129 -15.66 -24.83 -4.39
N ILE A 130 -14.84 -25.83 -4.74
CA ILE A 130 -15.28 -27.23 -4.76
C ILE A 130 -15.11 -27.72 -3.33
N GLU A 131 -16.08 -27.41 -2.48
CA GLU A 131 -16.27 -28.11 -1.21
C GLU A 131 -17.72 -28.61 -1.20
N ASP A 132 -17.83 -29.94 -1.18
CA ASP A 132 -18.99 -30.74 -0.77
C ASP A 132 -20.36 -30.34 -1.32
N GLY A 133 -20.52 -30.40 -2.64
CA GLY A 133 -21.83 -30.59 -3.26
C GLY A 133 -22.84 -29.47 -2.95
N VAL A 134 -22.81 -28.43 -3.78
CA VAL A 134 -23.80 -27.33 -3.85
C VAL A 134 -23.62 -26.23 -2.80
N SER A 135 -22.76 -25.26 -3.09
CA SER A 135 -23.02 -23.83 -2.84
C SER A 135 -22.11 -22.92 -3.67
N ARG A 136 -22.70 -21.96 -4.38
CA ARG A 136 -21.97 -20.89 -5.09
C ARG A 136 -21.74 -19.75 -4.10
N HIS A 137 -20.50 -19.53 -3.68
CA HIS A 137 -20.13 -18.34 -2.92
C HIS A 137 -19.28 -17.41 -3.81
N PRO A 138 -19.62 -16.12 -3.96
CA PRO A 138 -18.66 -15.13 -4.39
C PRO A 138 -17.52 -15.09 -3.37
N VAL A 139 -16.29 -15.11 -3.86
CA VAL A 139 -15.09 -15.00 -3.04
C VAL A 139 -14.28 -13.87 -3.64
N PHE A 140 -13.88 -12.89 -2.84
CA PHE A 140 -12.98 -11.87 -3.33
C PHE A 140 -11.54 -12.36 -3.27
N TYR A 141 -10.78 -12.07 -4.32
CA TYR A 141 -9.34 -11.91 -4.17
C TYR A 141 -9.04 -10.42 -4.27
N TYR A 142 -8.33 -9.85 -3.28
CA TYR A 142 -7.12 -9.02 -3.44
C TYR A 142 -6.95 -8.03 -2.28
N ILE A 143 -5.79 -8.13 -1.60
CA ILE A 143 -4.60 -7.28 -1.78
C ILE A 143 -3.40 -8.16 -1.56
#